data_AF-A0A7S2Q7L0-F1
#
_entry.id   AF-A0A7S2Q7L0-F1
#
_cell.length_a   1.000
_cell.length_b   1.000
_cell.length_c   1.000
_cell.angle_alpha   90.00
_cell.angle_beta   90.00
_cell.angle_gamma   90.00
#
_symmetry.space_group_name_H-M   'P 1'
#
loop_
_entity.id
_entity.type
_entity.pdbx_description
1 polymer ?
#
loop_
_entity_poly.entity_id
_entity_poly.type
_entity_poly.pdbx_seq_one_letter_code
_entity_poly.pdbx_strand_id
1 'polypeptide(L)'
;SDSYDIFQACEQYWGTDLKEEIEKRDGVLVVRPDSGELPGIVLDVLSKLEGKFGSTATSTGHKRLPDCIRVIQGDGIDINTLEKVLKAMKKADWAADNLVFGSGGALLQKLHRDTQKCAFKCSHAVVNGEGVDVVKDPITDPGKKSKKGRLALAVAGGEWTTVTEGRGSASADQLVEVFRD
;
A
#
# COMPACT_ATOMS: atom_id res chain seq x y z
N SER A 1 18.77 -7.02 11.68
CA SER A 1 19.52 -6.91 12.95
C SER A 1 19.08 -7.94 13.97
N ASP A 2 18.32 -8.94 13.55
CA ASP A 2 17.64 -9.93 14.38
C ASP A 2 18.13 -11.36 14.07
N SER A 3 19.34 -11.50 13.52
CA SER A 3 19.94 -12.82 13.25
C SER A 3 20.05 -13.69 14.52
N TYR A 4 20.13 -13.05 15.69
CA TYR A 4 20.19 -13.73 17.00
C TYR A 4 19.27 -13.04 18.02
N ASP A 5 19.50 -11.75 18.30
CA ASP A 5 18.71 -10.96 19.25
C ASP A 5 18.67 -9.49 18.78
N ILE A 6 17.48 -9.05 18.35
CA ILE A 6 17.24 -7.69 17.87
C ILE A 6 17.40 -6.63 18.96
N PHE A 7 17.07 -6.97 20.21
CA PHE A 7 17.11 -6.04 21.32
C PHE A 7 18.55 -5.81 21.77
N GLN A 8 19.33 -6.90 21.88
CA GLN A 8 20.76 -6.80 22.12
C GLN A 8 21.45 -5.99 21.01
N ALA A 9 21.10 -6.23 19.74
CA ALA A 9 21.67 -5.47 18.64
C ALA A 9 21.38 -3.97 18.73
N CYS A 10 20.15 -3.58 19.08
CA CYS A 10 19.77 -2.18 19.27
C CYS A 10 20.50 -1.54 20.46
N GLU A 11 20.60 -2.23 21.60
CA GLU A 11 21.08 -1.62 22.84
C GLU A 11 22.60 -1.68 22.99
N GLN A 12 23.21 -2.83 22.69
CA GLN A 12 24.65 -3.06 22.89
C GLN A 12 25.42 -2.68 21.62
N TYR A 13 25.06 -3.23 20.46
CA TYR A 13 25.88 -3.01 19.26
C TYR A 13 25.65 -1.63 18.65
N TRP A 14 24.44 -1.31 18.19
CA TRP A 14 24.16 -0.03 17.54
C TRP A 14 24.17 1.12 18.54
N GLY A 15 23.53 0.93 19.70
CA GLY A 15 23.35 1.98 20.70
C GLY A 15 24.51 2.18 21.68
N THR A 16 25.55 1.32 21.66
CA THR A 16 26.72 1.46 22.53
C THR A 16 28.02 1.30 21.73
N ASP A 17 28.33 0.09 21.26
CA ASP A 17 29.65 -0.25 20.70
C ASP A 17 29.96 0.51 19.39
N LEU A 18 28.96 0.70 18.54
CA LEU A 18 29.07 1.33 17.22
C LEU A 18 28.40 2.71 17.16
N LYS A 19 27.90 3.22 18.29
CA LYS A 19 27.10 4.44 18.34
C LYS A 19 27.85 5.64 17.77
N GLU A 20 29.11 5.80 18.16
CA GLU A 20 29.95 6.93 17.72
C GLU A 20 30.19 6.91 16.20
N GLU A 21 30.38 5.72 15.62
CA GLU A 21 30.53 5.55 14.17
C GLU A 21 29.22 5.90 13.44
N ILE A 22 28.08 5.52 14.00
CA ILE A 22 26.75 5.82 13.44
C ILE A 22 26.47 7.32 13.48
N GLU A 23 26.79 8.00 14.58
CA GLU A 23 26.54 9.44 14.74
C GLU A 23 27.47 10.30 13.87
N LYS A 24 28.71 9.84 13.61
CA LYS A 24 29.69 10.59 12.81
C LYS A 24 29.62 10.36 11.31
N ARG A 25 28.92 9.32 10.85
CA ARG A 25 28.84 9.00 9.41
C ARG A 25 27.98 10.01 8.66
N ASP A 26 28.34 10.29 7.41
CA ASP A 26 27.44 10.96 6.46
C ASP A 26 26.44 9.93 5.89
N GLY A 27 25.38 9.66 6.64
CA GLY A 27 24.31 8.75 6.23
C GLY A 27 23.45 8.24 7.38
N VAL A 28 22.47 7.38 7.04
CA VAL A 28 21.46 6.87 7.97
C VAL A 28 21.58 5.36 8.16
N LEU A 29 21.85 4.86 9.37
CA LEU A 29 21.67 3.44 9.67
C LEU A 29 20.18 3.12 9.70
N VAL A 30 19.75 2.12 8.93
CA VAL A 30 18.35 1.66 8.95
C VAL A 30 18.29 0.29 9.60
N VAL A 31 17.82 0.25 10.85
CA VAL A 31 17.69 -0.98 11.63
C VAL A 31 16.49 -1.77 11.10
N ARG A 32 16.73 -3.04 10.76
CA ARG A 32 15.69 -3.95 10.26
C ARG A 32 15.43 -5.09 11.24
N PRO A 33 14.33 -5.05 12.02
CA PRO A 33 13.69 -6.27 12.49
C PRO A 33 13.06 -7.03 11.31
N ASP A 34 13.23 -8.35 11.28
CA ASP A 34 12.69 -9.24 10.24
C ASP A 34 11.99 -10.48 10.84
N SER A 35 11.64 -10.38 12.12
CA SER A 35 10.91 -11.37 12.92
C SER A 35 10.21 -10.69 14.09
N GLY A 36 9.23 -11.35 14.69
CA GLY A 36 8.47 -10.85 15.84
C GLY A 36 7.07 -10.33 15.48
N GLU A 37 6.25 -10.07 16.49
CA GLU A 37 4.83 -9.79 16.32
C GLU A 37 4.53 -8.31 16.06
N LEU A 38 3.73 -8.03 15.02
CA LEU A 38 3.27 -6.69 14.71
C LEU A 38 2.04 -6.29 15.55
N PRO A 39 1.99 -5.05 16.07
CA PRO A 39 2.94 -3.95 15.85
C PRO A 39 4.03 -3.85 16.92
N GLY A 40 4.05 -4.76 17.91
CA GLY A 40 4.87 -4.65 19.12
C GLY A 40 6.36 -4.53 18.81
N ILE A 41 6.88 -5.39 17.93
CA ILE A 41 8.31 -5.40 17.58
C ILE A 41 8.83 -4.04 17.11
N VAL A 42 8.02 -3.31 16.33
CA VAL A 42 8.38 -1.97 15.84
C VAL A 42 8.49 -0.99 17.00
N LEU A 43 7.53 -0.99 17.92
CA LEU A 43 7.52 -0.09 19.06
C LEU A 43 8.67 -0.37 20.02
N ASP A 44 8.97 -1.66 20.25
CA ASP A 44 10.06 -2.08 21.13
C ASP A 44 11.42 -1.66 20.56
N VAL A 45 11.63 -1.84 19.25
CA VAL A 45 12.85 -1.37 18.56
C VAL A 45 12.98 0.15 18.66
N LEU A 46 11.91 0.91 18.36
CA LEU A 46 11.93 2.37 18.46
C LEU A 46 12.26 2.84 19.89
N SER A 47 11.63 2.23 20.90
CA SER A 47 11.87 2.59 22.29
C SER A 47 13.30 2.30 22.75
N LYS A 48 13.88 1.18 22.31
CA LYS A 48 15.26 0.81 22.65
C LYS A 48 16.28 1.74 21.98
N LEU A 49 16.04 2.09 20.72
CA LEU A 49 16.88 3.05 20.01
C LEU A 49 16.79 4.43 20.66
N GLU A 50 15.60 4.91 21.03
CA GLU A 50 15.45 6.17 21.78
C GLU A 50 16.17 6.14 23.13
N GLY A 51 16.13 5.02 23.86
CA GLY A 51 16.87 4.87 25.11
C GLY A 51 18.39 5.05 24.96
N LYS A 52 18.93 4.88 23.75
CA LYS A 52 20.37 5.00 23.45
C LYS A 52 20.75 6.26 22.70
N PHE A 53 19.96 6.66 21.71
CA PHE A 53 20.22 7.79 20.82
C PHE A 53 19.44 9.06 21.22
N GLY A 54 18.44 8.93 22.09
CA GLY A 54 17.48 10.00 22.36
C GLY A 54 16.47 10.19 21.24
N SER A 55 15.65 11.22 21.37
CA SER A 55 14.69 11.64 20.35
C SER A 55 14.42 13.14 20.47
N THR A 56 13.83 13.71 19.42
CA THR A 56 13.34 15.10 19.39
C THR A 56 11.85 15.12 19.04
N ALA A 57 11.13 16.12 19.54
CA ALA A 57 9.75 16.32 19.13
C ALA A 57 9.70 16.97 17.74
N THR A 58 8.86 16.43 16.85
CA THR A 58 8.50 17.05 15.58
C THR A 58 7.57 18.25 15.81
N SER A 59 7.32 19.04 14.76
CA SER A 59 6.33 20.13 14.78
C SER A 59 4.90 19.69 15.12
N THR A 60 4.61 18.39 15.00
CA THR A 60 3.31 17.79 15.36
C THR A 60 3.29 17.14 16.74
N GLY A 61 4.37 17.26 17.53
CA GLY A 61 4.47 16.74 18.89
C GLY A 61 4.91 15.28 19.01
N HIS A 62 5.15 14.59 17.89
CA HIS A 62 5.58 13.19 17.90
C HIS A 62 7.11 13.06 18.00
N LYS A 63 7.60 12.01 18.65
CA LYS A 63 9.01 11.65 18.85
C LYS A 63 9.66 11.18 17.55
N ARG A 64 10.84 11.72 17.25
CA ARG A 64 11.66 11.41 16.07
C ARG A 64 13.09 11.12 16.50
N LEU A 65 13.62 9.98 16.08
CA LEU A 65 15.00 9.59 16.29
C LEU A 65 15.95 10.57 15.57
N PRO A 66 17.22 10.70 16.02
CA PRO A 66 18.23 11.50 15.34
C PRO A 66 18.39 11.10 13.87
N ASP A 67 18.77 12.04 13.00
CA ASP A 67 18.80 11.82 11.54
C ASP A 67 19.68 10.66 11.08
N CYS A 68 20.69 10.29 11.86
CA CYS A 68 21.60 9.19 11.56
C CYS A 68 20.98 7.79 11.73
N ILE A 69 19.77 7.65 12.28
CA ILE A 69 19.18 6.32 12.52
C ILE A 69 17.66 6.24 12.30
N ARG A 70 17.23 5.21 11.56
CA ARG A 70 15.82 4.91 11.25
C ARG A 70 15.54 3.41 11.35
N VAL A 71 14.28 3.03 11.18
CA VAL A 71 13.83 1.64 11.19
C VAL A 71 13.19 1.28 9.84
N ILE A 72 13.39 0.04 9.39
CA ILE A 72 12.59 -0.57 8.32
C ILE A 72 11.95 -1.85 8.83
N GLN A 73 10.62 -1.95 8.75
CA GLN A 73 9.91 -3.21 9.02
C GLN A 73 9.60 -3.88 7.67
N GLY A 74 10.22 -5.03 7.44
CA GLY A 74 10.04 -5.82 6.20
C GLY A 74 9.17 -7.07 6.38
N ASP A 75 9.13 -7.62 7.59
CA ASP A 75 8.39 -8.84 7.88
C ASP A 75 6.91 -8.57 8.19
N GLY A 76 6.03 -9.46 7.71
CA GLY A 76 4.59 -9.41 8.00
C GLY A 76 3.81 -8.22 7.43
N ILE A 77 4.38 -7.42 6.51
CA ILE A 77 3.72 -6.20 5.99
C ILE A 77 2.75 -6.50 4.85
N ASP A 78 1.48 -6.17 5.06
CA ASP A 78 0.42 -6.00 4.07
C ASP A 78 -0.31 -4.66 4.32
N ILE A 79 -1.37 -4.36 3.54
CA ILE A 79 -2.12 -3.10 3.68
C ILE A 79 -2.74 -2.92 5.07
N ASN A 80 -3.17 -4.00 5.72
CA ASN A 80 -3.82 -3.97 7.03
C ASN A 80 -2.78 -3.86 8.15
N THR A 81 -1.69 -4.63 8.08
CA THR A 81 -0.64 -4.59 9.11
C THR A 81 0.14 -3.27 9.06
N LEU A 82 0.33 -2.68 7.87
CA LEU A 82 0.85 -1.31 7.72
C LEU A 82 -0.01 -0.30 8.51
N GLU A 83 -1.34 -0.33 8.31
CA GLU A 83 -2.25 0.55 9.03
C GLU A 83 -2.20 0.31 10.55
N LYS A 84 -2.17 -0.98 10.96
CA LYS A 84 -2.05 -1.39 12.37
C LYS A 84 -0.79 -0.80 13.02
N VAL A 85 0.34 -0.88 12.34
CA VAL A 85 1.63 -0.36 12.83
C VAL A 85 1.59 1.17 12.93
N LEU A 86 1.14 1.88 11.90
CA LEU A 86 1.07 3.34 11.93
C LEU A 86 0.13 3.86 13.02
N LYS A 87 -1.02 3.20 13.23
CA LYS A 87 -1.93 3.54 14.34
C LYS A 87 -1.28 3.33 15.70
N ALA A 88 -0.54 2.23 15.87
CA ALA A 88 0.15 1.94 17.11
C ALA A 88 1.28 2.94 17.39
N MET A 89 2.07 3.27 16.36
CA MET A 89 3.10 4.32 16.43
C MET A 89 2.50 5.66 16.84
N LYS A 90 1.43 6.10 16.16
CA LYS A 90 0.74 7.34 16.50
C LYS A 90 0.24 7.35 17.95
N LYS A 91 -0.32 6.23 18.44
CA LYS A 91 -0.79 6.11 19.84
C LYS A 91 0.34 6.19 20.86
N ALA A 92 1.55 5.78 20.48
CA ALA A 92 2.75 5.84 21.31
C ALA A 92 3.61 7.09 21.02
N ASP A 93 3.01 8.12 20.42
CA ASP A 93 3.61 9.40 20.06
C ASP A 93 4.84 9.30 19.14
N TRP A 94 4.96 8.24 18.34
CA TRP A 94 6.04 8.11 17.36
C TRP A 94 5.71 8.78 16.04
N ALA A 95 6.65 9.57 15.52
CA ALA A 95 6.54 10.13 14.17
C ALA A 95 6.68 9.00 13.13
N ALA A 96 5.85 9.04 12.09
CA ALA A 96 5.93 8.09 10.97
C ALA A 96 7.29 8.15 10.25
N ASP A 97 7.94 9.33 10.26
CA ASP A 97 9.30 9.58 9.75
C ASP A 97 10.37 8.60 10.25
N ASN A 98 10.14 7.93 11.38
CA ASN A 98 11.09 6.97 11.93
C ASN A 98 11.10 5.63 11.17
N LEU A 99 10.06 5.34 10.39
CA LEU A 99 9.81 4.00 9.86
C LEU A 99 9.53 4.03 8.35
N VAL A 100 10.18 3.12 7.64
CA VAL A 100 9.79 2.73 6.29
C VAL A 100 9.35 1.26 6.28
N PHE A 101 8.56 0.87 5.29
CA PHE A 101 8.03 -0.48 5.18
C PHE A 101 8.60 -1.19 3.95
N GLY A 102 9.03 -2.44 4.12
CA GLY A 102 9.23 -3.38 3.03
C GLY A 102 8.05 -4.34 2.95
N SER A 103 7.54 -4.62 1.76
CA SER A 103 6.52 -5.66 1.56
C SER A 103 6.83 -6.46 0.29
N GLY A 104 6.97 -7.77 0.45
CA GLY A 104 7.23 -8.70 -0.65
C GLY A 104 5.95 -9.38 -1.13
N GLY A 105 5.71 -10.59 -0.64
CA GLY A 105 4.62 -11.45 -1.11
C GLY A 105 3.23 -10.83 -0.93
N ALA A 106 2.98 -10.05 0.12
CA ALA A 106 1.68 -9.40 0.27
C ALA A 106 1.42 -8.31 -0.77
N LEU A 107 2.45 -7.55 -1.13
CA LEU A 107 2.37 -6.50 -2.15
C LEU A 107 2.24 -7.06 -3.57
N LEU A 108 3.01 -8.11 -3.88
CA LEU A 108 3.16 -8.58 -5.26
C LEU A 108 2.42 -9.89 -5.58
N GLN A 109 2.08 -10.71 -4.57
CA GLN A 109 1.58 -12.08 -4.79
C GLN A 109 0.27 -12.41 -4.08
N LYS A 110 -0.08 -11.78 -2.95
CA LYS A 110 -1.37 -11.97 -2.25
C LYS A 110 -2.52 -11.13 -2.87
N LEU A 111 -2.44 -10.87 -4.17
CA LEU A 111 -3.48 -10.23 -4.94
C LEU A 111 -4.01 -11.24 -5.96
N HIS A 112 -5.31 -11.19 -6.24
CA HIS A 112 -5.92 -12.03 -7.26
C HIS A 112 -6.91 -11.21 -8.10
N ARG A 113 -7.35 -11.79 -9.23
CA ARG A 113 -8.29 -11.15 -10.17
C ARG A 113 -9.50 -10.53 -9.46
N ASP A 114 -10.05 -11.24 -8.48
CA ASP A 114 -11.23 -10.78 -7.73
C ASP A 114 -10.96 -9.63 -6.74
N THR A 115 -9.72 -9.31 -6.38
CA THR A 115 -9.39 -8.20 -5.47
C THR A 115 -9.94 -6.87 -6.01
N GLN A 116 -9.85 -6.65 -7.32
CA GLN A 116 -10.45 -5.50 -8.02
C GLN A 116 -11.62 -5.90 -8.93
N LYS A 117 -12.10 -7.15 -8.81
CA LYS A 117 -13.16 -7.73 -9.65
C LYS A 117 -12.91 -7.57 -11.15
N CYS A 118 -11.66 -7.65 -11.59
CA CYS A 118 -11.29 -7.53 -13.01
C CYS A 118 -12.04 -8.59 -13.84
N ALA A 119 -12.79 -8.17 -14.84
CA ALA A 119 -13.68 -9.05 -15.59
C ALA A 119 -13.83 -8.61 -17.05
N PHE A 120 -13.93 -9.61 -17.94
CA PHE A 120 -14.32 -9.43 -19.33
C PHE A 120 -15.70 -10.02 -19.58
N LYS A 121 -16.58 -9.28 -20.26
CA LYS A 121 -17.96 -9.68 -20.59
C LYS A 121 -18.36 -9.11 -21.95
N CYS A 122 -19.02 -9.91 -22.77
CA CYS A 122 -19.72 -9.41 -23.94
C CYS A 122 -20.89 -8.52 -23.49
N SER A 123 -20.98 -7.32 -24.07
CA SER A 123 -22.09 -6.39 -23.82
C SER A 123 -22.94 -6.12 -25.06
N HIS A 124 -22.45 -6.42 -26.27
CA HIS A 124 -23.15 -6.17 -27.52
C HIS A 124 -22.77 -7.23 -28.56
N ALA A 125 -23.74 -7.66 -29.37
CA ALA A 125 -23.55 -8.57 -30.48
C ALA A 125 -24.39 -8.12 -31.68
N VAL A 126 -24.01 -8.56 -32.88
CA VAL A 126 -24.85 -8.41 -34.08
C VAL A 126 -25.34 -9.80 -34.47
N VAL A 127 -26.66 -9.99 -34.49
CA VAL A 127 -27.31 -11.27 -34.82
C VAL A 127 -28.23 -11.02 -36.00
N ASN A 128 -28.01 -11.72 -37.12
CA ASN A 128 -28.77 -11.53 -38.36
C ASN A 128 -28.77 -10.07 -38.87
N GLY A 129 -27.67 -9.35 -38.66
CA GLY A 129 -27.56 -7.93 -39.04
C GLY A 129 -28.16 -6.94 -38.04
N GLU A 130 -28.80 -7.41 -36.97
CA GLU A 130 -29.39 -6.57 -35.93
C GLU A 130 -28.51 -6.50 -34.68
N GLY A 131 -28.28 -5.30 -34.16
CA GLY A 131 -27.55 -5.09 -32.91
C GLY A 131 -28.40 -5.49 -31.71
N VAL A 132 -27.85 -6.33 -30.84
CA VAL A 132 -28.48 -6.83 -29.61
C VAL A 132 -27.60 -6.52 -28.42
N ASP A 133 -28.20 -5.95 -27.39
CA ASP A 133 -27.55 -5.73 -26.11
C ASP A 133 -27.51 -7.03 -25.30
N VAL A 134 -26.31 -7.43 -24.88
CA VAL A 134 -26.06 -8.63 -24.10
C VAL A 134 -25.79 -8.24 -22.66
N VAL A 135 -26.41 -8.95 -21.71
CA VAL A 135 -26.23 -8.70 -20.28
C VAL A 135 -26.27 -10.01 -19.49
N LYS A 136 -25.39 -10.11 -18.49
CA LYS A 136 -25.47 -11.12 -17.45
C LYS A 136 -26.04 -10.47 -16.19
N ASP A 137 -27.12 -11.02 -15.65
CA ASP A 137 -27.76 -10.52 -14.42
C ASP A 137 -28.22 -11.70 -13.54
N PRO A 138 -27.31 -12.32 -12.76
CA PRO A 138 -27.63 -13.51 -11.98
C PRO A 138 -28.43 -13.14 -10.73
N ILE A 139 -29.59 -13.76 -10.55
CA ILE A 139 -30.51 -13.52 -9.41
C ILE A 139 -29.82 -13.72 -8.05
N THR A 140 -28.89 -14.66 -7.96
CA THR A 140 -28.20 -15.03 -6.72
C THR A 140 -27.00 -14.14 -6.38
N ASP A 141 -26.57 -13.26 -7.29
CA ASP A 141 -25.40 -12.40 -7.07
C ASP A 141 -25.51 -11.08 -7.86
N PRO A 142 -26.32 -10.11 -7.35
CA PRO A 142 -26.54 -8.83 -8.02
C PRO A 142 -25.25 -8.04 -8.30
N GLY A 143 -24.19 -8.29 -7.52
CA GLY A 143 -22.87 -7.69 -7.71
C GLY A 143 -22.15 -8.14 -9.00
N LYS A 144 -22.66 -9.18 -9.68
CA LYS A 144 -22.14 -9.69 -10.96
C LYS A 144 -22.93 -9.22 -12.18
N LYS A 145 -23.87 -8.28 -12.02
CA LYS A 145 -24.58 -7.67 -13.14
C LYS A 145 -23.60 -6.94 -14.06
N SER A 146 -23.56 -7.32 -15.35
CA SER A 146 -22.72 -6.64 -16.34
C SER A 146 -23.39 -5.39 -16.90
N LYS A 147 -22.58 -4.50 -17.49
CA LYS A 147 -23.09 -3.45 -18.39
C LYS A 147 -23.59 -4.09 -19.70
N LYS A 148 -24.38 -3.33 -20.45
CA LYS A 148 -25.02 -3.77 -21.71
C LYS A 148 -24.86 -2.73 -22.82
N GLY A 149 -24.85 -3.22 -24.04
CA GLY A 149 -24.67 -2.48 -25.28
C GLY A 149 -23.27 -1.96 -25.54
N ARG A 150 -23.16 -1.11 -26.57
CA ARG A 150 -21.92 -0.39 -26.90
C ARG A 150 -21.58 0.58 -25.77
N LEU A 151 -20.33 0.62 -25.36
CA LEU A 151 -19.86 1.39 -24.20
C LEU A 151 -18.99 2.55 -24.66
N ALA A 152 -19.05 3.66 -23.92
CA ALA A 152 -18.12 4.78 -24.01
C ALA A 152 -17.73 5.23 -22.60
N LEU A 153 -16.53 5.79 -22.43
CA LEU A 153 -16.08 6.35 -21.16
C LEU A 153 -16.01 7.86 -21.29
N ALA A 154 -16.72 8.61 -20.46
CA ALA A 154 -16.72 10.07 -20.48
C ALA A 154 -16.27 10.65 -19.13
N VAL A 155 -15.81 11.90 -19.16
CA VAL A 155 -15.56 12.70 -17.95
C VAL A 155 -16.55 13.86 -17.93
N ALA A 156 -17.37 13.95 -16.90
CA ALA A 156 -18.33 15.04 -16.71
C ALA A 156 -18.16 15.62 -15.30
N GLY A 157 -17.93 16.93 -15.20
CA GLY A 157 -17.73 17.58 -13.90
C GLY A 157 -16.51 17.07 -13.11
N GLY A 158 -15.50 16.49 -13.77
CA GLY A 158 -14.34 15.87 -13.13
C GLY A 158 -14.55 14.41 -12.71
N GLU A 159 -15.74 13.84 -12.93
CA GLU A 159 -16.04 12.45 -12.60
C GLU A 159 -16.08 11.55 -13.83
N TRP A 160 -15.55 10.34 -13.68
CA TRP A 160 -15.55 9.30 -14.72
C TRP A 160 -16.90 8.59 -14.77
N THR A 161 -17.51 8.51 -15.96
CA THR A 161 -18.78 7.82 -16.17
C THR A 161 -18.70 6.90 -17.38
N THR A 162 -19.06 5.62 -17.21
CA THR A 162 -19.28 4.70 -18.33
C THR A 162 -20.71 4.87 -18.86
N VAL A 163 -20.84 5.37 -20.09
CA VAL A 163 -22.10 5.46 -20.83
C VAL A 163 -22.37 4.14 -21.54
N THR A 164 -23.60 3.64 -21.46
CA THR A 164 -24.00 2.31 -21.96
C THR A 164 -24.98 2.42 -23.13
N GLU A 165 -25.31 1.28 -23.75
CA GLU A 165 -26.38 1.17 -24.76
C GLU A 165 -26.17 2.08 -25.98
N GLY A 166 -24.92 2.37 -26.33
CA GLY A 166 -24.58 3.23 -27.47
C GLY A 166 -24.94 4.70 -27.31
N ARG A 167 -25.27 5.16 -26.10
CA ARG A 167 -25.64 6.56 -25.82
C ARG A 167 -24.45 7.52 -25.70
N GLY A 168 -23.22 6.99 -25.77
CA GLY A 168 -22.00 7.78 -25.72
C GLY A 168 -21.74 8.55 -27.01
N SER A 169 -21.12 9.73 -26.91
CA SER A 169 -20.64 10.48 -28.08
C SER A 169 -19.18 10.16 -28.35
N ALA A 170 -18.80 9.98 -29.61
CA ALA A 170 -17.41 9.72 -29.99
C ALA A 170 -16.47 10.87 -29.59
N SER A 171 -16.93 12.12 -29.61
CA SER A 171 -16.14 13.30 -29.22
C SER A 171 -15.87 13.39 -27.71
N ALA A 172 -16.64 12.68 -26.89
CA ALA A 172 -16.47 12.67 -25.44
C ALA A 172 -15.86 11.36 -24.93
N ASP A 173 -15.74 10.35 -25.80
CA ASP A 173 -15.21 9.04 -25.43
C ASP A 173 -13.70 9.13 -25.18
N GLN A 174 -13.29 8.69 -24.01
CA GLN A 174 -11.90 8.65 -23.56
C GLN A 174 -11.23 7.32 -23.95
N LEU A 175 -12.01 6.34 -24.42
CA LEU A 175 -11.46 5.12 -24.99
C LEU A 175 -10.84 5.44 -26.35
N VAL A 176 -9.56 5.10 -26.49
CA VAL A 176 -8.84 5.23 -27.75
C VAL A 176 -8.52 3.85 -28.29
N GLU A 177 -8.50 3.74 -29.62
CA GLU A 177 -8.03 2.53 -30.26
C GLU A 177 -6.52 2.38 -30.02
N VAL A 178 -6.14 1.23 -29.44
CA VAL A 178 -4.74 0.87 -29.19
C VAL A 178 -4.26 -0.29 -30.07
N PHE A 179 -5.18 -0.92 -30.81
CA PHE A 179 -4.92 -2.04 -31.71
C PHE A 179 -6.00 -2.10 -32.80
N ARG A 180 -5.58 -2.24 -34.07
CA ARG A 180 -6.43 -2.49 -35.25
C ARG A 180 -5.60 -3.25 -36.29
N ASP A 181 -6.17 -4.31 -36.84
CA ASP A 181 -5.57 -5.11 -37.93
C ASP A 181 -5.64 -4.38 -39.28
#